data_AF-A0A1A8P5J5-F1
#
_entry.id   AF-A0A1A8P5J5-F1
#
_cell.length_a   1.000
_cell.length_b   1.000
_cell.length_c   1.000
_cell.angle_alpha   90.00
_cell.angle_beta   90.00
_cell.angle_gamma   90.00
#
_symmetry.space_group_name_H-M   'P 1'
#
loop_
_entity.id
_entity.type
_entity.pdbx_description
1 polymer ?
#
loop_
_entity_poly.entity_id
_entity_poly.type
_entity_poly.pdbx_seq_one_letter_code
_entity_poly.pdbx_strand_id
1 'polypeptide(L)'
;YVKTLEKTNRRQLDVIKEMEEDRKRLKSMLNEMNGCVPSQRCPLGWTEINSRCYFLSTEEKKWEESRQQCQSKGADLVVINDE
;
A
#
# COMPACT_ATOMS: atom_id res chain seq x y z
N TYR A 1 44.53 -16.50 -1.01
CA TYR A 1 43.60 -15.55 -1.64
C TYR A 1 42.48 -16.28 -2.39
N VAL A 2 42.76 -17.02 -3.47
CA VAL A 2 41.74 -17.74 -4.26
C VAL A 2 40.85 -18.68 -3.41
N LYS A 3 41.46 -19.56 -2.61
CA LYS A 3 40.71 -20.46 -1.70
C LYS A 3 39.82 -19.73 -0.70
N THR A 4 40.25 -18.54 -0.26
CA THR A 4 39.47 -17.68 0.65
C THR A 4 38.27 -17.09 -0.08
N LEU A 5 38.48 -16.59 -1.32
CA LEU A 5 37.41 -16.09 -2.17
C LEU A 5 36.38 -17.17 -2.51
N GLU A 6 36.82 -18.37 -2.87
CA GLU A 6 35.92 -19.50 -3.15
C GLU A 6 35.06 -19.87 -1.93
N LYS A 7 35.67 -19.85 -0.74
CA LYS A 7 34.96 -20.09 0.52
C LYS A 7 33.94 -18.99 0.82
N THR A 8 34.29 -17.72 0.56
CA THR A 8 33.39 -16.59 0.73
C THR A 8 32.24 -16.62 -0.28
N ASN A 9 32.52 -16.91 -1.55
CA ASN A 9 31.51 -17.05 -2.60
C ASN A 9 30.52 -18.18 -2.30
N ARG A 10 31.01 -19.32 -1.80
CA ARG A 10 30.14 -20.42 -1.37
C ARG A 10 29.20 -19.99 -0.24
N ARG A 11 29.74 -19.32 0.78
CA ARG A 11 28.93 -18.78 1.88
C ARG A 11 27.91 -17.75 1.39
N GLN A 12 28.28 -16.88 0.44
CA GLN A 12 27.36 -15.92 -0.15
C GLN A 12 26.23 -16.62 -0.91
N LEU A 13 26.52 -17.68 -1.67
CA LEU A 13 25.51 -18.47 -2.37
C LEU A 13 24.56 -19.17 -1.39
N ASP A 14 25.07 -19.68 -0.27
CA ASP A 14 24.24 -20.32 0.76
C ASP A 14 23.26 -19.30 1.38
N VAL A 15 23.74 -18.09 1.71
CA VAL A 15 22.91 -17.00 2.24
C VAL A 15 21.87 -16.52 1.22
N ILE A 16 22.24 -16.40 -0.06
CA ILE A 16 21.28 -16.01 -1.13
C ILE A 16 20.15 -17.03 -1.24
N LYS A 17 20.49 -18.32 -1.18
CA LYS A 17 19.49 -19.40 -1.27
C LYS A 17 18.50 -19.35 -0.11
N GLU A 18 18.99 -19.13 1.10
CA GLU A 18 18.16 -18.96 2.31
C GLU A 18 17.20 -17.76 2.16
N MET A 19 17.72 -16.61 1.75
CA MET A 19 16.91 -15.41 1.51
C MET A 19 15.84 -15.61 0.43
N GLU A 20 16.14 -16.39 -0.61
CA GLU A 20 15.15 -16.73 -1.65
C GLU A 20 14.03 -17.62 -1.13
N GLU A 21 14.33 -18.55 -0.22
CA GLU A 21 13.35 -19.40 0.44
C GLU A 21 12.44 -18.57 1.35
N ASP A 22 13.01 -17.67 2.15
CA ASP A 22 12.25 -16.75 2.99
C ASP A 22 11.37 -15.81 2.16
N ARG A 23 11.90 -15.26 1.06
CA ARG A 23 11.12 -14.45 0.12
C ARG A 23 9.94 -15.22 -0.45
N LYS A 24 10.10 -16.50 -0.79
CA LYS A 24 9.00 -17.35 -1.26
C LYS A 24 7.95 -17.55 -0.17
N ARG A 25 8.37 -17.81 1.08
CA ARG A 25 7.45 -17.94 2.23
C ARG A 25 6.66 -16.66 2.48
N LEU A 26 7.34 -15.51 2.58
CA LEU A 26 6.72 -14.21 2.78
C LEU A 26 5.72 -13.87 1.66
N LYS A 27 6.07 -14.19 0.41
CA LYS A 27 5.18 -13.98 -0.74
C LYS A 27 3.93 -14.88 -0.68
N SER A 28 4.06 -16.13 -0.22
CA SER A 28 2.90 -17.01 -0.01
C SER A 28 1.95 -16.44 1.05
N MET A 29 2.50 -16.05 2.20
CA MET A 29 1.73 -15.46 3.31
C MET A 29 0.99 -14.18 2.87
N LEU A 30 1.62 -13.33 2.05
CA LEU A 30 0.97 -12.15 1.48
C LEU A 30 -0.20 -12.51 0.56
N ASN A 31 -0.03 -13.52 -0.31
CA ASN A 31 -1.10 -13.97 -1.20
C ASN A 31 -2.29 -14.54 -0.44
N GLU A 32 -2.04 -15.31 0.62
CA GLU A 32 -3.09 -15.85 1.49
C GLU A 32 -3.84 -14.74 2.23
N MET A 33 -3.13 -13.70 2.69
CA MET A 33 -3.74 -12.52 3.31
C MET A 33 -4.60 -11.71 2.31
N ASN A 34 -4.16 -11.57 1.06
CA ASN A 34 -4.92 -10.92 0.00
C ASN A 34 -6.20 -11.69 -0.39
N GLY A 35 -6.31 -12.98 -0.06
CA GLY A 35 -7.52 -13.78 -0.29
C GLY A 35 -8.65 -13.51 0.70
N CYS A 36 -8.34 -12.99 1.89
CA CYS A 36 -9.33 -12.70 2.95
C CYS A 36 -9.62 -11.22 3.15
N VAL A 37 -8.77 -10.31 2.64
CA VAL A 37 -9.07 -8.88 2.64
C VAL A 37 -10.03 -8.63 1.47
N PRO A 38 -11.29 -8.23 1.70
CA PRO A 38 -12.08 -7.65 0.62
C PRO A 38 -11.22 -6.53 0.09
N SER A 39 -10.82 -6.59 -1.19
CA SER A 39 -10.01 -5.56 -1.85
C SER A 39 -10.48 -4.21 -1.32
N GLN A 40 -9.71 -3.59 -0.43
CA GLN A 40 -10.22 -2.44 0.29
C GLN A 40 -10.29 -1.34 -0.75
N ARG A 41 -11.48 -1.17 -1.36
CA ARG A 41 -11.66 -0.37 -2.56
C ARG A 41 -11.34 1.10 -2.29
N CYS A 42 -11.43 1.49 -1.02
CA CYS A 42 -11.12 2.82 -0.53
C CYS A 42 -10.12 2.79 0.63
N PRO A 43 -9.30 3.83 0.79
CA PRO A 43 -8.38 3.95 1.93
C PRO A 43 -9.12 3.89 3.28
N LEU A 44 -8.40 3.59 4.36
CA LEU A 44 -8.99 3.58 5.71
C LEU A 44 -9.63 4.94 6.05
N GLY A 45 -10.86 4.92 6.56
CA GLY A 45 -11.64 6.13 6.87
C GLY A 45 -12.37 6.74 5.67
N TRP A 46 -12.34 6.10 4.50
CA TRP A 46 -13.10 6.50 3.32
C TRP A 46 -14.29 5.56 3.10
N THR A 47 -15.39 6.11 2.61
CA THR A 47 -16.62 5.36 2.28
C THR A 47 -16.73 5.18 0.78
N GLU A 48 -17.01 3.95 0.34
CA GLU A 48 -17.29 3.66 -1.06
C GLU A 48 -18.76 3.92 -1.40
N ILE A 49 -19.02 4.73 -2.44
CA ILE A 49 -20.34 4.94 -3.02
C ILE A 49 -20.18 4.90 -4.54
N ASN A 50 -20.91 4.03 -5.23
CA ASN A 50 -20.87 3.89 -6.70
C ASN A 50 -19.44 3.77 -7.27
N SER A 51 -18.60 2.94 -6.63
CA SER A 51 -17.20 2.72 -7.02
C SER A 51 -16.30 3.97 -6.97
N ARG A 52 -16.71 4.98 -6.18
CA ARG A 52 -15.89 6.14 -5.83
C ARG A 52 -15.71 6.21 -4.32
N CYS A 53 -14.58 6.76 -3.88
CA CYS A 53 -14.22 6.88 -2.48
C CYS A 53 -14.45 8.30 -1.99
N TYR A 54 -15.16 8.44 -0.88
CA TYR A 54 -15.50 9.71 -0.27
C TYR A 54 -14.96 9.78 1.16
N PHE A 55 -14.42 10.94 1.53
CA PHE A 55 -13.99 11.26 2.88
C PHE A 55 -14.81 12.43 3.40
N LEU A 56 -15.49 12.22 4.52
CA LEU A 56 -16.24 13.28 5.20
C LEU A 56 -15.36 13.86 6.31
N SER A 57 -14.96 15.12 6.15
CA SER A 57 -14.26 15.86 7.21
C SER A 57 -15.22 16.14 8.37
N THR A 58 -14.73 16.05 9.60
CA THR A 58 -15.44 16.53 10.80
C THR A 58 -15.18 18.01 11.08
N GLU A 59 -14.29 18.64 10.31
CA GLU A 59 -13.91 20.05 10.45
C GLU A 59 -14.65 20.90 9.40
N GLU A 60 -15.19 22.05 9.83
CA GLU A 60 -15.72 23.09 8.95
C GLU A 60 -14.60 24.06 8.57
N LYS A 61 -14.46 24.32 7.26
CA LYS A 61 -13.45 25.23 6.69
C LYS A 61 -14.01 26.01 5.52
N LYS A 62 -13.34 27.10 5.15
CA LYS A 62 -13.66 27.81 3.91
C LYS A 62 -13.41 26.90 2.71
N TRP A 63 -14.15 27.14 1.63
CA TRP A 63 -14.11 26.28 0.44
C TRP A 63 -12.69 26.01 -0.07
N GLU A 64 -11.85 27.05 -0.17
CA GLU A 64 -10.47 26.94 -0.64
C GLU A 64 -9.60 26.08 0.29
N GLU A 65 -9.75 26.24 1.60
CA GLU A 65 -9.03 25.48 2.62
C GLU A 65 -9.48 24.01 2.64
N SER A 66 -10.79 23.76 2.52
CA SER A 66 -11.36 22.41 2.37
C SER A 66 -10.79 21.71 1.13
N ARG A 67 -10.71 22.41 0.00
CA ARG A 67 -10.16 21.85 -1.24
C ARG A 67 -8.68 21.55 -1.14
N GLN A 68 -7.88 22.44 -0.56
CA GLN A 68 -6.46 22.19 -0.31
C GLN A 68 -6.26 20.97 0.61
N GLN A 69 -7.12 20.80 1.62
CA GLN A 69 -7.07 19.63 2.50
C GLN A 69 -7.36 18.33 1.73
N CYS A 70 -8.39 18.30 0.87
CA CYS A 70 -8.66 17.14 0.01
C CYS A 70 -7.46 16.82 -0.91
N GLN A 71 -6.84 17.85 -1.50
CA GLN A 71 -5.67 17.69 -2.37
C GLN A 71 -4.45 17.15 -1.62
N SER A 72 -4.21 17.60 -0.38
CA SER A 72 -3.14 17.05 0.46
C SER A 72 -3.30 15.55 0.78
N LYS A 73 -4.54 15.02 0.68
CA LYS A 73 -4.87 13.60 0.86
C LYS A 73 -4.86 12.80 -0.44
N GLY A 74 -4.50 13.43 -1.57
CA GLY A 74 -4.50 12.80 -2.90
C GLY A 74 -5.89 12.68 -3.54
N ALA A 75 -6.86 13.50 -3.11
CA ALA A 75 -8.21 13.56 -3.65
C ALA A 75 -8.59 14.99 -4.10
N ASP A 76 -9.84 15.22 -4.50
CA ASP A 76 -10.37 16.57 -4.71
C ASP A 76 -11.68 16.74 -3.93
N LEU A 77 -12.06 17.99 -3.66
CA LEU A 77 -13.29 18.32 -2.96
C LEU A 77 -14.49 17.94 -3.82
N VAL A 78 -15.42 17.16 -3.25
CA VAL A 78 -16.64 16.78 -3.94
C VAL A 78 -17.53 18.00 -4.18
N VAL A 79 -17.99 18.17 -5.41
CA VAL A 79 -19.02 19.15 -5.78
C VAL A 79 -20.28 18.36 -6.10
N ILE A 80 -21.35 18.64 -5.37
CA ILE A 80 -22.66 18.04 -5.60
C ILE A 80 -23.46 19.08 -6.39
N ASN A 81 -23.78 18.75 -7.64
CA ASN A 81 -24.70 19.53 -8.45
C ASN A 81 -26.05 18.81 -8.39
N ASP A 82 -27.11 19.52 -8.03
CA ASP A 82 -28.47 19.03 -8.24
C ASP A 82 -28.79 19.09 -9.75
N GLU A 83 -29.43 18.06 -10.29
CA GLU A 83 -30.00 18.07 -11.66
C GLU A 83 -31.32 18.84 -11.70
#